data_AF-A0AAD8VW68-F1
#
_entry.id   AF-A0AAD8VW68-F1
#
_cell.length_a   1.000
_cell.length_b   1.000
_cell.length_c   1.000
_cell.angle_alpha   90.00
_cell.angle_beta   90.00
_cell.angle_gamma   90.00
#
_symmetry.space_group_name_H-M   'P 1'
#
loop_
_entity.id
_entity.type
_entity.pdbx_description
1 polymer ?
#
loop_
_entity_poly.entity_id
_entity_poly.type
_entity_poly.pdbx_seq_one_letter_code
_entity_poly.pdbx_strand_id
1 'polypeptide(L)'
;MGGGSNSKAKGQPRAMAPVAEVDIAAVRYEPRPMQAPHLTGFGLRAFVWLLESRLLGPLVLSALKKQNNMTQMLQNTVIPERPMYYPEFPPQGGHAWFAHWRFCNVQVVAVALEDEEEEEEE
;
A
#
# COMPACT_ATOMS: atom_id res chain seq x y z
N MET A 1 0.16 2.55 32.90
CA MET A 1 1.59 2.23 33.04
C MET A 1 2.26 2.58 31.72
N GLY A 2 3.23 3.49 31.76
CA GLY A 2 3.74 4.21 30.59
C GLY A 2 4.67 3.38 29.71
N GLY A 3 4.47 3.46 28.39
CA GLY A 3 5.40 2.98 27.36
C GLY A 3 6.21 4.15 26.81
N GLY A 4 7.52 4.09 27.00
CA GLY A 4 8.45 5.19 26.80
C GLY A 4 8.52 5.75 25.38
N SER A 5 8.54 7.07 25.32
CA SER A 5 8.98 7.86 24.17
C SER A 5 10.44 7.56 23.85
N ASN A 6 10.68 6.68 22.88
CA ASN A 6 12.04 6.45 22.39
C ASN A 6 12.39 7.56 21.39
N SER A 7 13.03 8.62 21.89
CA SER A 7 13.63 9.69 21.09
C SER A 7 14.84 9.14 20.33
N LYS A 8 14.59 8.41 19.24
CA LYS A 8 15.65 7.84 18.41
C LYS A 8 16.47 8.97 17.78
N ALA A 9 17.76 9.00 18.12
CA ALA A 9 18.76 9.91 17.59
C ALA A 9 18.71 9.97 16.06
N LYS A 10 18.85 11.19 15.51
CA LYS A 10 19.01 11.45 14.07
C LYS A 10 20.23 10.65 13.56
N GLY A 11 20.00 9.52 12.88
CA GLY A 11 21.06 8.82 12.16
C GLY A 11 20.97 7.29 12.12
N GLN A 12 20.12 6.64 12.93
CA GLN A 12 19.99 5.19 12.86
C GLN A 12 18.85 4.76 11.92
N PRO A 13 19.09 3.83 10.98
CA PRO A 13 18.02 3.27 10.18
C PRO A 13 16.96 2.64 11.09
N ARG A 14 15.69 2.84 10.75
CA ARG A 14 14.55 2.23 11.41
C ARG A 14 14.36 0.84 10.83
N ALA A 15 14.71 -0.21 11.58
CA ALA A 15 14.36 -1.57 11.20
C ALA A 15 12.85 -1.74 11.39
N MET A 16 12.15 -2.19 10.34
CA MET A 16 10.76 -2.66 10.47
C MET A 16 10.78 -4.13 10.92
N ALA A 17 9.79 -4.52 11.72
CA ALA A 17 9.54 -5.92 12.04
C ALA A 17 9.08 -6.66 10.77
N PRO A 18 9.40 -7.95 10.63
CA PRO A 18 8.90 -8.75 9.51
C PRO A 18 7.37 -8.81 9.55
N VAL A 19 6.74 -8.88 8.38
CA VAL A 19 5.28 -8.75 8.27
C VAL A 19 4.55 -9.87 9.01
N ALA A 20 5.14 -11.07 9.04
CA ALA A 20 4.58 -12.23 9.72
C ALA A 20 4.42 -12.07 11.24
N GLU A 21 5.19 -11.16 11.86
CA GLU A 21 5.22 -10.95 13.31
C GLU A 21 4.42 -9.71 13.74
N VAL A 22 3.76 -9.00 12.81
CA VAL A 22 3.00 -7.79 13.12
C VAL A 22 1.58 -8.16 13.60
N ASP A 23 1.26 -7.83 14.86
CA ASP A 23 -0.07 -8.01 15.45
C ASP A 23 -1.12 -7.07 14.81
N ILE A 24 -1.97 -7.63 13.95
CA ILE A 24 -2.97 -6.87 13.18
C ILE A 24 -3.96 -6.11 14.09
N ALA A 25 -4.31 -6.66 15.25
CA ALA A 25 -5.26 -6.05 16.18
C ALA A 25 -4.74 -4.78 16.88
N ALA A 26 -3.41 -4.61 16.96
CA ALA A 26 -2.77 -3.47 17.60
C ALA A 26 -2.47 -2.33 16.62
N VAL A 27 -2.51 -2.58 15.31
CA VAL A 27 -2.13 -1.60 14.28
C VAL A 27 -3.21 -0.53 14.13
N ARG A 28 -2.83 0.73 14.39
CA ARG A 28 -3.65 1.90 14.07
C ARG A 28 -3.30 2.43 12.68
N TYR A 29 -4.33 2.81 11.93
CA TYR A 29 -4.14 3.45 10.63
C TYR A 29 -3.67 4.89 10.81
N GLU A 30 -2.48 5.19 10.30
CA GLU A 30 -1.91 6.54 10.27
C GLU A 30 -2.01 7.10 8.84
N PRO A 31 -2.90 8.06 8.57
CA PRO A 31 -2.98 8.69 7.28
C PRO A 31 -1.70 9.48 7.02
N ARG A 32 -0.98 9.14 5.96
CA ARG A 32 0.25 9.84 5.61
C ARG A 32 -0.09 11.16 4.89
N PRO A 33 0.29 12.33 5.44
CA PRO A 33 0.04 13.60 4.76
C PRO A 33 1.00 13.70 3.56
N MET A 34 0.43 13.71 2.34
CA MET A 34 1.18 14.08 1.14
C MET A 34 1.07 15.59 0.95
N GLN A 35 2.20 16.27 1.06
CA GLN A 35 2.33 17.70 0.79
C GLN A 35 2.89 17.90 -0.61
N ALA A 36 2.10 18.53 -1.47
CA ALA A 36 2.51 18.92 -2.80
C ALA A 36 2.05 20.36 -3.08
N PRO A 37 2.85 21.16 -3.79
CA PRO A 37 2.43 22.49 -4.20
C PRO A 37 1.37 22.38 -5.29
N HIS A 38 0.21 22.98 -5.07
CA HIS A 38 -0.85 23.08 -6.09
C HIS A 38 -0.56 24.31 -6.95
N LEU A 39 -0.02 24.10 -8.15
CA LEU A 39 0.34 25.17 -9.08
C LEU A 39 -0.44 25.00 -10.39
N THR A 40 -0.98 26.10 -10.91
CA THR A 40 -1.67 26.14 -12.20
C THR A 40 -1.14 27.28 -13.07
N GLY A 41 -1.35 27.19 -14.39
CA GLY A 41 -0.98 28.24 -15.35
C GLY A 41 0.52 28.54 -15.42
N PHE A 42 0.90 29.81 -15.33
CA PHE A 42 2.29 30.26 -15.47
C PHE A 42 3.20 29.75 -14.35
N GLY A 43 2.69 29.63 -13.12
CA GLY A 43 3.44 29.09 -11.99
C GLY A 43 3.85 27.63 -12.20
N LEU A 44 2.98 26.82 -12.81
CA LEU A 44 3.31 25.44 -13.19
C LEU A 44 4.41 25.42 -14.26
N ARG A 45 4.32 26.28 -15.27
CA ARG A 45 5.33 26.35 -16.35
C ARG A 45 6.72 26.73 -15.82
N ALA A 46 6.80 27.71 -14.93
CA ALA A 46 8.06 28.08 -14.28
C ALA A 46 8.61 26.95 -13.39
N PHE A 47 7.73 26.27 -12.64
CA PHE A 47 8.12 25.14 -11.81
C PHE A 47 8.67 23.98 -12.64
N VAL A 48 8.01 23.60 -13.73
CA VAL A 48 8.49 22.54 -14.64
C VAL A 48 9.84 22.93 -15.25
N TRP A 49 9.99 24.16 -15.74
CA TRP A 49 11.27 24.65 -16.27
C TRP A 49 12.40 24.57 -15.23
N LEU A 50 12.08 24.85 -13.96
CA LEU A 50 13.02 24.73 -12.85
C LEU A 50 13.34 23.26 -12.53
N LEU A 51 12.35 22.35 -12.55
CA LEU A 51 12.55 20.92 -12.33
C LEU A 51 13.38 20.25 -13.43
N GLU A 52 13.21 20.70 -14.68
CA GLU A 52 13.94 20.18 -15.84
C GLU A 52 15.38 20.73 -15.94
N SER A 53 15.70 21.79 -15.17
CA SER A 53 17.05 22.34 -15.14
C SER A 53 18.07 21.35 -14.56
N ARG A 54 19.28 21.33 -15.14
CA ARG A 54 20.37 20.40 -14.78
C ARG A 54 20.79 20.45 -13.31
N LEU A 55 20.63 21.63 -12.66
CA LEU A 55 21.14 21.88 -11.31
C LEU A 55 20.04 22.04 -10.26
N LEU A 56 18.97 22.79 -10.56
CA LEU A 56 17.91 23.07 -9.58
C LEU A 56 16.89 21.93 -9.49
N GLY A 57 16.72 21.16 -10.57
CA GLY A 57 15.84 20.00 -10.61
C GLY A 57 16.06 19.00 -9.47
N PRO A 58 17.23 18.36 -9.38
CA PRO A 58 17.50 17.38 -8.32
C PRO A 58 17.40 17.99 -6.92
N LEU A 59 17.77 19.26 -6.74
CA LEU A 59 17.70 19.94 -5.45
C LEU A 59 16.24 20.11 -4.99
N VAL A 60 15.36 20.59 -5.87
CA VAL A 60 13.93 20.75 -5.55
C VAL A 60 13.26 19.39 -5.34
N LEU A 61 13.52 18.40 -6.19
CA LEU A 61 12.99 17.04 -5.98
C LEU A 61 13.46 16.45 -4.64
N SER A 62 14.72 16.68 -4.25
CA SER A 62 15.24 16.18 -2.96
C SER A 62 14.51 16.79 -1.76
N ALA A 63 14.18 18.08 -1.83
CA ALA A 63 13.43 18.77 -0.80
C ALA A 63 11.99 18.25 -0.69
N LEU A 64 11.28 18.10 -1.82
CA LEU A 64 9.91 17.56 -1.84
C LEU A 64 9.85 16.10 -1.35
N LYS A 65 10.83 15.27 -1.74
CA LYS A 65 10.93 13.87 -1.27
C LYS A 65 11.18 13.79 0.24
N LYS A 66 11.98 14.71 0.77
CA LYS A 66 12.28 14.80 2.21
C LYS A 66 11.05 15.26 3.01
N GLN A 67 10.29 16.25 2.50
CA GLN A 67 9.05 16.72 3.13
C GLN A 67 7.99 15.62 3.22
N ASN A 68 7.90 14.76 2.19
CA ASN A 68 6.94 13.65 2.14
C ASN A 68 7.43 12.36 2.85
N ASN A 69 8.53 12.43 3.63
CA ASN A 69 9.15 11.29 4.31
C ASN A 69 9.48 10.09 3.39
N MET A 70 9.58 10.30 2.07
CA MET A 70 9.91 9.24 1.11
C MET A 70 11.35 8.76 1.29
N THR A 71 12.28 9.69 1.49
CA THR A 71 13.69 9.38 1.79
C THR A 71 13.82 8.60 3.09
N GLN A 72 12.96 8.88 4.08
CA GLN A 72 12.99 8.16 5.36
C GLN A 72 12.56 6.71 5.17
N MET A 73 11.45 6.44 4.48
CA MET A 73 11.04 5.06 4.18
C MET A 73 12.08 4.34 3.32
N LEU A 74 12.38 4.87 2.13
CA LEU A 74 13.09 4.08 1.13
C LEU A 74 14.58 3.88 1.44
N GLN A 75 15.21 4.84 2.13
CA GLN A 75 16.66 4.81 2.37
C GLN A 75 17.03 4.59 3.84
N ASN A 76 16.16 5.00 4.77
CA ASN A 76 16.45 4.92 6.20
C ASN A 76 15.61 3.86 6.92
N THR A 77 14.83 3.04 6.21
CA THR A 77 14.21 1.85 6.80
C THR A 77 14.81 0.57 6.25
N VAL A 78 15.07 -0.39 7.13
CA VAL A 78 15.48 -1.74 6.73
C VAL A 78 14.21 -2.56 6.58
N ILE A 79 13.94 -2.99 5.36
CA ILE A 79 12.84 -3.87 5.01
C ILE A 79 13.42 -5.28 4.94
N PRO A 80 13.06 -6.19 5.86
CA PRO A 80 13.66 -7.54 5.90
C PRO A 80 13.14 -8.47 4.80
N GLU A 81 12.02 -8.09 4.15
CA GLU A 81 11.38 -8.90 3.12
C GLU A 81 12.10 -8.83 1.77
N ARG A 82 12.00 -9.92 1.00
CA ARG A 82 12.52 -9.99 -0.36
C ARG A 82 11.62 -9.17 -1.31
N PRO A 83 12.19 -8.54 -2.35
CA PRO A 83 11.40 -7.77 -3.30
C PRO A 83 10.49 -8.67 -4.13
N MET A 84 9.19 -8.39 -4.11
CA MET A 84 8.20 -8.98 -5.00
C MET A 84 7.94 -7.99 -6.15
N TYR A 85 8.53 -8.24 -7.32
CA TYR A 85 8.41 -7.34 -8.49
C TYR A 85 7.11 -7.53 -9.27
N TYR A 86 6.60 -8.77 -9.24
CA TYR A 86 5.36 -9.17 -9.88
C TYR A 86 4.47 -9.81 -8.82
N PRO A 87 3.14 -9.70 -8.93
CA PRO A 87 2.26 -10.36 -7.98
C PRO A 87 2.36 -11.88 -8.13
N GLU A 88 2.81 -12.55 -7.07
CA GLU A 88 2.82 -14.01 -6.96
C GLU A 88 1.54 -14.43 -6.23
N PHE A 89 0.56 -14.94 -6.98
CA PHE A 89 -0.70 -15.38 -6.39
C PHE A 89 -0.60 -16.85 -5.99
N PRO A 90 -0.97 -17.22 -4.76
CA PRO A 90 -1.15 -18.62 -4.41
C PRO A 90 -2.28 -19.21 -5.28
N PRO A 91 -2.29 -20.54 -5.49
CA PRO A 91 -3.36 -21.20 -6.23
C PRO A 91 -4.70 -20.88 -5.55
N GLN A 92 -5.55 -20.13 -6.26
CA GLN A 92 -6.88 -19.78 -5.79
C GLN A 92 -7.76 -21.02 -5.98
N GLY A 93 -8.25 -21.58 -4.88
CA GLY A 93 -9.16 -22.72 -4.92
C GLY A 93 -10.42 -22.37 -5.73
N GLY A 94 -10.59 -23.02 -6.88
CA GLY A 94 -11.92 -23.30 -7.41
C GLY A 94 -12.69 -22.19 -8.14
N HIS A 95 -12.05 -21.25 -8.86
CA HIS A 95 -12.75 -20.43 -9.87
C HIS A 95 -12.43 -20.86 -11.32
N ALA A 96 -12.17 -22.16 -11.52
CA ALA A 96 -12.02 -22.79 -12.84
C ALA A 96 -13.36 -23.24 -13.48
N TRP A 97 -14.51 -22.72 -13.02
CA TRP A 97 -15.84 -23.16 -13.51
C TRP A 97 -16.49 -22.21 -14.53
N PHE A 98 -15.96 -21.01 -14.77
CA PHE A 98 -16.59 -20.02 -15.66
C PHE A 98 -15.68 -19.55 -16.79
N ALA A 99 -15.27 -20.50 -17.64
CA ALA A 99 -14.79 -20.20 -18.99
C ALA A 99 -15.70 -20.87 -20.03
N HIS A 100 -17.01 -20.66 -19.92
CA HIS A 100 -17.93 -20.88 -21.05
C HIS A 100 -18.70 -19.60 -21.31
N TRP A 101 -18.22 -18.84 -22.29
CA TRP A 101 -18.98 -17.80 -22.96
C TRP A 101 -20.29 -18.39 -23.50
N ARG A 102 -21.43 -17.94 -22.96
CA ARG A 102 -22.64 -17.83 -23.76
C ARG A 102 -23.44 -16.59 -23.34
N PHE A 103 -23.48 -15.63 -24.27
CA PHE A 103 -24.54 -14.65 -24.39
C PHE A 103 -25.91 -15.34 -24.23
N CYS A 104 -26.71 -14.94 -23.24
CA CYS A 104 -28.13 -14.70 -23.46
C CYS A 104 -28.72 -13.90 -22.29
N ASN A 105 -29.27 -12.75 -22.64
CA ASN A 105 -30.10 -11.90 -21.80
C ASN A 105 -31.47 -12.60 -21.67
N VAL A 106 -31.84 -13.09 -20.48
CA VAL A 106 -33.23 -13.35 -20.03
C VAL A 106 -33.19 -13.72 -18.54
N GLN A 107 -34.00 -13.03 -17.76
CA GLN A 107 -34.31 -13.29 -16.36
C GLN A 107 -35.05 -14.62 -16.20
N VAL A 108 -34.56 -15.55 -15.36
CA VAL A 108 -35.40 -16.56 -14.71
C VAL A 108 -34.88 -16.84 -13.31
N VAL A 109 -35.74 -16.56 -12.33
CA VAL A 109 -35.67 -16.99 -10.94
C VAL A 109 -35.94 -18.51 -10.88
N ALA A 110 -35.12 -19.27 -10.18
CA ALA A 110 -35.56 -20.55 -9.60
C ALA A 110 -34.67 -20.95 -8.41
N VAL A 111 -35.36 -21.19 -7.31
CA VAL A 111 -34.97 -21.72 -6.00
C VAL A 111 -34.50 -23.17 -6.13
N ALA A 112 -33.49 -23.58 -5.35
CA ALA A 112 -33.45 -24.86 -4.63
C ALA A 112 -32.08 -25.02 -3.94
N LEU A 113 -32.09 -25.14 -2.61
CA LEU A 113 -31.19 -26.04 -1.89
C LEU A 113 -31.86 -26.36 -0.55
N GLU A 114 -32.68 -27.41 -0.63
CA GLU A 114 -33.07 -28.28 0.48
C GLU A 114 -31.81 -28.91 1.10
N ASP A 115 -31.84 -28.96 2.44
CA ASP A 115 -31.51 -30.09 3.31
C ASP A 115 -30.27 -30.95 2.99
N GLU A 116 -29.33 -31.05 3.92
CA GLU A 116 -29.40 -32.01 5.03
C GLU A 116 -28.23 -31.79 6.02
N GLU A 117 -28.59 -31.85 7.31
CA GLU A 117 -27.95 -32.54 8.44
C GLU A 117 -26.41 -32.61 8.51
N GLU A 118 -25.85 -32.18 9.65
CA GLU A 118 -25.39 -33.14 10.66
C GLU A 118 -25.09 -32.46 12.01
N GLU A 119 -25.28 -33.28 13.03
CA GLU A 119 -25.34 -33.10 14.47
C GLU A 119 -24.01 -32.61 15.10
N GLU A 120 -24.08 -32.05 16.32
CA GLU A 120 -23.34 -32.54 17.50
C GLU A 120 -23.64 -31.67 18.75
N GLU A 121 -24.22 -32.34 19.77
CA GLU A 121 -24.06 -32.25 21.24
C GLU A 121 -23.41 -30.98 21.84
N GLU A 122 -23.92 -30.30 22.89
CA GLU A 122 -24.43 -30.74 24.21
C GLU A 122 -25.18 -29.57 24.89
#